data_AF-A0A089P7G9-F1
#
_entry.id   AF-A0A089P7G9-F1
#
_cell.length_a   1.000
_cell.length_b   1.000
_cell.length_c   1.000
_cell.angle_alpha   90.00
_cell.angle_beta   90.00
_cell.angle_gamma   90.00
#
_symmetry.space_group_name_H-M   'P 1'
#
loop_
_entity.id
_entity.type
_entity.pdbx_description
1 polymer ?
#
loop_
_entity_poly.entity_id
_entity_poly.type
_entity_poly.pdbx_seq_one_letter_code
_entity_poly.pdbx_strand_id
1 'polypeptide(L)'
;MKSLFFASFLFLLAEYSFAEELINYTITSDSQVNTLEGDLEAIGNVVIKSNSGNFEAYSDKLSFDKDDKSLKLIGNVYVKNLESEGIAIEETSGDELTIFTDKGLFEFKSQNKNRVTTKIKF
;
A
#
# COMPACT_ATOMS: atom_id res chain seq x y z
N MET A 1 -26.27 31.32 37.61
CA MET A 1 -26.49 31.40 36.15
C MET A 1 -25.17 31.84 35.53
N LYS A 2 -24.47 31.13 34.65
CA LYS A 2 -24.71 29.93 33.84
C LYS A 2 -23.36 29.22 33.71
N SER A 3 -23.38 27.87 33.71
CA SER A 3 -22.27 27.08 33.18
C SER A 3 -22.16 27.35 31.68
N LEU A 4 -20.94 27.45 31.15
CA LEU A 4 -20.68 27.07 29.76
C LEU A 4 -19.33 26.37 29.74
N PHE A 5 -19.41 25.04 29.85
CA PHE A 5 -18.41 24.12 29.33
C PHE A 5 -18.17 24.49 27.85
N PHE A 6 -16.98 24.93 27.51
CA PHE A 6 -16.51 24.87 26.14
C PHE A 6 -15.65 23.61 26.02
N ALA A 7 -16.32 22.50 25.72
CA ALA A 7 -15.68 21.34 25.14
C ALA A 7 -15.15 21.78 23.77
N SER A 8 -13.87 22.14 23.71
CA SER A 8 -13.17 22.15 22.44
C SER A 8 -12.87 20.69 22.11
N PHE A 9 -13.78 20.11 21.35
CA PHE A 9 -13.54 18.89 20.59
C PHE A 9 -12.49 19.26 19.53
N LEU A 10 -11.22 19.31 19.95
CA LEU A 10 -10.10 19.29 19.04
C LEU A 10 -10.14 17.92 18.37
N PHE A 11 -10.66 17.92 17.15
CA PHE A 11 -10.50 16.85 16.19
C PHE A 11 -9.06 16.36 16.26
N LEU A 12 -8.86 15.16 16.82
CA LEU A 12 -7.66 14.40 16.55
C LEU A 12 -7.64 14.19 15.04
N LEU A 13 -6.72 14.88 14.37
CA LEU A 13 -6.19 14.43 13.09
C LEU A 13 -5.54 13.09 13.42
N ALA A 14 -6.31 12.01 13.27
CA ALA A 14 -5.73 10.70 13.21
C ALA A 14 -4.99 10.65 11.87
N GLU A 15 -3.70 10.99 11.93
CA GLU A 15 -2.75 10.71 10.87
C GLU A 15 -2.61 9.19 10.81
N TYR A 16 -3.57 8.52 10.18
CA TYR A 16 -3.45 7.11 9.85
C TYR A 16 -2.44 6.96 8.73
N SER A 17 -1.17 7.06 9.10
CA SER A 17 -0.08 6.60 8.27
C SER A 17 -0.18 5.09 8.15
N PHE A 18 0.13 4.58 6.96
CA PHE A 18 0.35 3.14 6.71
C PHE A 18 1.43 2.53 7.63
N ALA A 19 2.11 3.37 8.44
CA ALA A 19 3.18 3.03 9.36
C ALA A 19 2.76 2.86 10.85
N GLU A 20 1.49 3.05 11.25
CA GLU A 20 1.14 3.05 12.69
C GLU A 20 0.97 1.64 13.30
N GLU A 21 0.86 0.61 12.48
CA GLU A 21 0.94 -0.78 12.91
C GLU A 21 2.24 -1.38 12.35
N LEU A 22 3.02 -2.07 13.20
CA LEU A 22 4.20 -2.86 12.80
C LEU A 22 3.72 -4.10 12.01
N ILE A 23 3.06 -3.85 10.88
CA ILE A 23 2.55 -4.87 9.98
C ILE A 23 3.77 -5.42 9.26
N ASN A 24 4.23 -6.56 9.74
CA ASN A 24 5.25 -7.32 9.03
C ASN A 24 4.62 -7.86 7.74
N TYR A 25 5.33 -7.72 6.63
CA TYR A 25 4.94 -8.30 5.35
C TYR A 25 5.88 -9.43 4.97
N THR A 26 5.33 -10.46 4.34
CA THR A 26 6.12 -11.52 3.69
C THR A 26 6.09 -11.31 2.18
N ILE A 27 7.27 -11.30 1.55
CA ILE A 27 7.43 -11.19 0.09
C ILE A 27 7.99 -12.53 -0.42
N THR A 28 7.27 -13.18 -1.33
CA THR A 28 7.71 -14.39 -2.03
C THR A 28 7.76 -14.15 -3.53
N SER A 29 8.74 -14.75 -4.20
CA SER A 29 8.95 -14.63 -5.65
C SER A 29 9.87 -15.74 -6.14
N ASP A 30 10.05 -15.84 -7.46
CA ASP A 30 11.00 -16.79 -8.06
C ASP A 30 12.46 -16.41 -7.77
N SER A 31 12.76 -15.09 -7.71
CA SER A 31 14.08 -14.56 -7.38
C SER A 31 13.99 -13.24 -6.59
N GLN A 32 15.00 -12.98 -5.76
CA GLN A 32 15.15 -11.73 -5.01
C GLN A 32 16.61 -11.27 -4.98
N VAL A 33 16.82 -9.95 -5.06
CA VAL A 33 18.11 -9.29 -4.89
C VAL A 33 17.95 -8.18 -3.87
N ASN A 34 18.87 -8.10 -2.92
CA ASN A 34 18.94 -7.00 -1.96
C ASN A 34 20.33 -6.37 -2.07
N THR A 35 20.39 -5.04 -2.17
CA THR A 35 21.65 -4.29 -2.29
C THR A 35 22.10 -3.77 -0.92
N LEU A 36 23.40 -3.50 -0.79
CA LEU A 36 23.94 -2.86 0.42
C LEU A 36 23.40 -1.44 0.64
N GLU A 37 22.84 -0.83 -0.41
CA GLU A 37 22.21 0.49 -0.40
C GLU A 37 20.78 0.44 0.19
N GLY A 38 20.22 -0.77 0.35
CA GLY A 38 18.93 -1.00 0.97
C GLY A 38 17.77 -1.17 -0.01
N ASP A 39 18.07 -1.29 -1.30
CA ASP A 39 17.07 -1.59 -2.32
C ASP A 39 16.75 -3.09 -2.32
N LEU A 40 15.49 -3.40 -2.59
CA LEU A 40 15.00 -4.77 -2.74
C LEU A 40 14.33 -4.92 -4.10
N GLU A 41 14.73 -5.92 -4.86
CA GLU A 41 14.06 -6.34 -6.08
C GLU A 41 13.58 -7.78 -5.96
N ALA A 42 12.32 -8.03 -6.33
CA ALA A 42 11.74 -9.37 -6.41
C ALA A 42 11.14 -9.57 -7.81
N ILE A 43 11.43 -10.70 -8.44
CA ILE A 43 11.08 -10.98 -9.84
C ILE A 43 10.41 -12.35 -9.94
N GLY A 44 9.33 -12.41 -10.72
CA GLY A 44 8.59 -13.62 -11.04
C GLY A 44 7.62 -14.02 -9.92
N ASN A 45 6.33 -14.16 -10.27
CA ASN A 45 5.27 -14.61 -9.38
C ASN A 45 5.30 -13.92 -8.00
N VAL A 46 5.49 -12.60 -7.98
CA VAL A 46 5.66 -11.86 -6.74
C VAL A 46 4.34 -11.85 -5.97
N VAL A 47 4.40 -12.22 -4.69
CA VAL A 47 3.29 -12.14 -3.75
C VAL A 47 3.76 -11.43 -2.48
N ILE A 48 2.98 -10.44 -2.04
CA ILE A 48 3.14 -9.74 -0.78
C ILE A 48 1.93 -10.08 0.09
N LYS A 49 2.16 -10.52 1.32
CA LYS A 49 1.09 -10.77 2.28
C LYS A 49 1.38 -10.06 3.60
N SER A 50 0.35 -9.45 4.17
CA SER A 50 0.42 -9.05 5.57
C SER A 50 0.48 -10.29 6.47
N ASN A 51 1.32 -10.24 7.51
CA ASN A 51 1.43 -11.34 8.47
C ASN A 51 0.34 -11.32 9.54
N SER A 52 -0.31 -10.18 9.75
CA SER A 52 -1.33 -9.96 10.79
C SER A 52 -2.69 -9.52 10.23
N GLY A 53 -2.76 -9.10 8.97
CA GLY A 53 -3.98 -8.65 8.30
C GLY A 53 -4.34 -9.49 7.07
N ASN A 54 -5.33 -9.01 6.32
CA ASN A 54 -5.85 -9.68 5.12
C ASN A 54 -5.32 -9.10 3.81
N PHE A 55 -4.37 -8.16 3.88
CA PHE A 55 -3.77 -7.54 2.71
C PHE A 55 -2.97 -8.55 1.89
N GLU A 56 -3.21 -8.57 0.59
CA GLU A 56 -2.43 -9.34 -0.38
C GLU A 56 -2.17 -8.52 -1.64
N ALA A 57 -0.98 -8.61 -2.21
CA ALA A 57 -0.66 -8.03 -3.50
C ALA A 57 0.14 -9.00 -4.37
N TYR A 58 -0.12 -8.96 -5.67
CA TYR A 58 0.41 -9.86 -6.69
C TYR A 58 0.97 -9.03 -7.84
N SER A 59 2.11 -9.44 -8.42
CA SER A 59 2.70 -8.79 -9.59
C SER A 59 3.78 -9.65 -10.25
N ASP A 60 4.27 -9.23 -11.42
CA ASP A 60 5.42 -9.86 -12.07
C ASP A 60 6.75 -9.43 -11.46
N LYS A 61 6.82 -8.19 -10.95
CA LYS A 61 8.02 -7.61 -10.33
C LYS A 61 7.66 -6.65 -9.20
N LEU A 62 8.50 -6.64 -8.17
CA LEU A 62 8.53 -5.64 -7.10
C LEU A 62 9.90 -4.97 -7.01
N SER A 63 9.91 -3.66 -6.76
CA SER A 63 11.10 -2.92 -6.37
C SER A 63 10.78 -2.01 -5.18
N PHE A 64 11.64 -2.02 -4.17
CA PHE A 64 11.65 -1.03 -3.11
C PHE A 64 12.80 -0.05 -3.36
N ASP A 65 12.46 1.23 -3.44
CA ASP A 65 13.41 2.34 -3.52
C ASP A 65 13.45 3.04 -2.16
N LYS A 66 14.63 3.00 -1.52
CA LYS A 66 14.85 3.59 -0.20
C LYS A 66 14.75 5.12 -0.22
N ASP A 67 15.24 5.75 -1.28
CA ASP A 67 15.35 7.21 -1.38
C ASP A 67 13.97 7.82 -1.66
N ASP A 68 13.21 7.22 -2.58
CA ASP A 68 11.83 7.58 -2.87
C ASP A 68 10.84 7.05 -1.81
N LYS A 69 11.30 6.20 -0.89
CA LYS A 69 10.50 5.50 0.13
C LYS A 69 9.28 4.82 -0.47
N SER A 70 9.45 4.24 -1.65
CA SER A 70 8.35 3.74 -2.45
C SER A 70 8.50 2.24 -2.71
N LEU A 71 7.37 1.53 -2.63
CA LEU A 71 7.25 0.14 -3.04
C LEU A 71 6.49 0.09 -4.36
N LYS A 72 7.13 -0.41 -5.40
CA LYS A 72 6.59 -0.42 -6.75
C LYS A 72 6.34 -1.85 -7.21
N LEU A 73 5.10 -2.17 -7.59
CA LEU A 73 4.71 -3.43 -8.19
C LEU A 73 4.43 -3.18 -9.68
N ILE A 74 4.94 -4.04 -10.56
CA ILE A 74 4.88 -3.88 -12.00
C ILE A 74 4.48 -5.19 -12.65
N GLY A 75 3.58 -5.11 -13.63
CA GLY A 75 3.11 -6.23 -14.44
C GLY A 75 2.02 -7.03 -13.72
N ASN A 76 0.87 -7.17 -14.39
CA ASN A 76 -0.27 -7.96 -13.92
C ASN A 76 -0.62 -7.71 -12.43
N VAL A 77 -0.64 -6.44 -12.02
CA VAL A 77 -0.80 -6.09 -10.61
C VAL A 77 -2.23 -6.35 -10.17
N TYR A 78 -2.36 -7.05 -9.03
CA TYR A 78 -3.63 -7.28 -8.37
C TYR A 78 -3.47 -7.19 -6.86
N VAL A 79 -4.36 -6.45 -6.20
CA VAL A 79 -4.30 -6.18 -4.76
C VAL A 79 -5.65 -6.45 -4.12
N LYS A 80 -5.62 -6.97 -2.90
CA LYS A 80 -6.78 -7.21 -2.05
C LYS A 80 -6.63 -6.55 -0.70
N ASN A 81 -7.76 -6.08 -0.15
CA ASN A 81 -7.89 -5.56 1.21
C ASN A 81 -6.84 -4.47 1.52
N LEU A 82 -6.76 -3.47 0.64
CA LEU A 82 -5.91 -2.30 0.85
C LEU A 82 -6.74 -1.22 1.56
N GLU A 83 -6.28 -0.81 2.73
CA GLU A 83 -6.90 0.28 3.49
C GLU A 83 -6.00 1.52 3.42
N SER A 84 -6.60 2.68 3.14
CA SER A 84 -5.92 3.97 3.13
C SER A 84 -6.93 5.07 3.46
N GLU A 85 -6.62 5.89 4.45
CA GLU A 85 -7.34 7.13 4.82
C GLU A 85 -8.89 7.05 4.70
N GLY A 86 -9.50 6.01 5.27
CA GLY A 86 -10.96 5.86 5.31
C GLY A 86 -11.61 5.29 4.05
N ILE A 87 -10.81 4.85 3.08
CA ILE A 87 -11.26 4.06 1.92
C ILE A 87 -10.73 2.63 2.06
N ALA A 88 -11.66 1.68 2.15
CA ALA A 88 -11.35 0.25 2.07
C ALA A 88 -11.49 -0.23 0.62
N ILE A 89 -10.38 -0.65 0.02
CA ILE A 89 -10.35 -1.30 -1.29
C ILE A 89 -10.43 -2.80 -1.05
N GLU A 90 -11.52 -3.42 -1.50
CA GLU A 90 -11.66 -4.87 -1.48
C GLU A 90 -10.69 -5.50 -2.47
N GLU A 91 -10.69 -5.01 -3.71
CA GLU A 91 -9.89 -5.53 -4.80
C GLU A 91 -9.52 -4.43 -5.80
N THR A 92 -8.31 -4.45 -6.34
CA THR A 92 -7.93 -3.54 -7.43
C THR A 92 -6.89 -4.18 -8.34
N SER A 93 -6.97 -3.89 -9.65
CA SER A 93 -6.05 -4.41 -10.65
C SER A 93 -5.58 -3.33 -11.63
N GLY A 94 -4.36 -3.51 -12.15
CA GLY A 94 -3.72 -2.62 -13.10
C GLY A 94 -2.38 -3.17 -13.59
N ASP A 95 -1.58 -2.31 -14.20
CA ASP A 95 -0.25 -2.71 -14.71
C ASP A 95 0.88 -2.25 -13.77
N GLU A 96 0.63 -1.23 -12.95
CA GLU A 96 1.61 -0.68 -12.02
C GLU A 96 0.91 -0.17 -10.77
N LEU A 97 1.51 -0.43 -9.62
CA LEU A 97 1.16 0.15 -8.34
C LEU A 97 2.40 0.76 -7.71
N THR A 98 2.31 1.99 -7.24
CA THR A 98 3.32 2.61 -6.38
C THR A 98 2.70 2.90 -5.02
N ILE A 99 3.29 2.38 -3.94
CA ILE A 99 2.92 2.67 -2.55
C ILE A 99 3.99 3.58 -1.96
N PHE A 100 3.62 4.78 -1.55
CA PHE A 100 4.49 5.73 -0.87
C PHE A 100 4.44 5.46 0.63
N THR A 101 5.43 4.73 1.13
CA THR A 101 5.39 4.13 2.48
C THR A 101 5.45 5.17 3.60
N ASP A 102 5.98 6.36 3.32
CA ASP A 102 6.05 7.48 4.26
C ASP A 102 4.75 8.29 4.35
N LYS A 103 3.97 8.31 3.26
CA LYS A 103 2.72 9.10 3.15
C LYS A 103 1.47 8.26 3.34
N GLY A 104 1.55 6.94 3.25
CA GLY A 104 0.39 6.05 3.23
C GLY A 104 -0.51 6.23 2.00
N LEU A 105 0.03 6.85 0.94
CA LEU A 105 -0.64 7.04 -0.34
C LEU A 105 -0.25 5.93 -1.30
N PHE A 106 -1.14 5.62 -2.25
CA PHE A 106 -0.83 4.72 -3.34
C PHE A 106 -1.36 5.26 -4.68
N GLU A 107 -0.71 4.86 -5.76
CA GLU A 107 -1.06 5.23 -7.12
C GLU A 107 -1.13 3.96 -7.99
N PHE A 108 -2.29 3.70 -8.59
CA PHE A 108 -2.43 2.67 -9.62
C PHE A 108 -2.38 3.28 -11.01
N LYS A 109 -1.60 2.66 -11.88
CA LYS A 109 -1.51 3.01 -13.30
C LYS A 109 -1.80 1.79 -14.15
N SER A 110 -2.24 2.07 -15.37
CA SER A 110 -2.42 1.08 -16.41
C SER A 110 -1.81 1.63 -17.70
N GLN A 111 -1.18 0.77 -18.47
CA GLN A 111 -0.52 1.08 -19.73
C GLN A 111 -1.43 0.69 -20.90
N ASN A 112 -1.07 1.09 -22.12
CA ASN A 112 -1.72 0.63 -23.36
C ASN A 112 -3.24 0.86 -23.46
N LYS A 113 -3.76 1.93 -22.83
CA LYS A 113 -5.19 2.27 -22.77
C LYS A 113 -6.05 1.22 -22.02
N ASN A 114 -5.42 0.36 -21.22
CA ASN A 114 -6.12 -0.49 -20.27
C ASN A 114 -6.69 0.35 -19.11
N ARG A 115 -7.52 -0.28 -18.27
CA ARG A 115 -8.21 0.37 -17.15
C ARG A 115 -7.65 -0.16 -15.85
N VAL A 116 -7.39 0.77 -14.92
CA VAL A 116 -7.37 0.42 -13.50
C VAL A 116 -8.81 0.09 -13.10
N THR A 117 -9.01 -1.05 -12.45
CA THR A 117 -10.32 -1.48 -11.93
C THR A 117 -10.23 -1.62 -10.43
N THR A 118 -11.10 -0.93 -9.69
CA THR A 118 -11.08 -0.90 -8.22
C THR A 118 -12.49 -1.16 -7.69
N LYS A 119 -12.60 -2.07 -6.74
CA LYS A 119 -13.81 -2.36 -5.97
C LYS A 119 -13.62 -1.82 -4.55
N ILE A 120 -14.51 -0.92 -4.15
CA ILE A 120 -14.45 -0.22 -2.86
C ILE A 120 -15.62 -0.61 -1.96
N LYS A 121 -15.42 -0.46 -0.66
CA LYS A 121 -16.45 -0.64 0.39
C LYS A 121 -16.52 0.62 1.26
N PHE A 122 -17.73 0.99 1.65
CA PHE A 122 -18.04 2.07 2.59
C PHE A 122 -18.73 1.50 3.83
#